data_AF-A0A9P6HMV2-F1
#
_entry.id   AF-A0A9P6HMV2-F1
#
_cell.length_a   1.000
_cell.length_b   1.000
_cell.length_c   1.000
_cell.angle_alpha   90.00
_cell.angle_beta   90.00
_cell.angle_gamma   90.00
#
_symmetry.space_group_name_H-M   'P 1'
#
loop_
_entity.id
_entity.type
_entity.pdbx_description
1 polymer ?
#
loop_
_entity_poly.entity_id
_entity_poly.type
_entity_poly.pdbx_seq_one_letter_code
_entity_poly.pdbx_strand_id
1 'polypeptide(L)'
;YEATVDRNARVKSKRPDMVLGTFFGQLQRIIKIDVPATLISYLNLKEPVTLFYGIVKQCNARQSREGFWEYAELGGLEAVDIGLVQCVVGRIFDRGKWVMIDRSGERAHADIETDELDL
;
A
#
# COMPACT_ATOMS: atom_id res chain seq x y z
N TYR A 1 1.35 -2.42 0.79
CA TYR A 1 0.76 -2.94 2.02
C TYR A 1 -0.21 -4.05 1.64
N GLU A 2 -0.44 -5.00 2.53
CA GLU A 2 -1.38 -6.09 2.28
C GLU A 2 -2.60 -5.94 3.18
N ALA A 3 -3.79 -6.11 2.60
CA ALA A 3 -5.04 -6.05 3.34
C ALA A 3 -6.00 -7.11 2.81
N THR A 4 -6.84 -7.63 3.72
CA THR A 4 -7.88 -8.58 3.33
C THR A 4 -9.09 -7.81 2.83
N VAL A 5 -9.51 -8.08 1.60
CA VAL A 5 -10.68 -7.46 0.97
C VAL A 5 -11.75 -8.49 0.67
N ASP A 6 -13.01 -8.11 0.83
CA ASP A 6 -14.12 -8.95 0.40
C ASP A 6 -14.29 -8.85 -1.11
N ARG A 7 -14.00 -9.94 -1.82
CA ARG A 7 -14.19 -10.05 -3.27
C ARG A 7 -15.64 -9.83 -3.68
N ASN A 8 -16.59 -10.16 -2.79
CA ASN A 8 -18.02 -10.00 -3.01
C ASN A 8 -18.58 -8.66 -2.47
N ALA A 9 -17.74 -7.71 -2.03
CA ALA A 9 -18.19 -6.45 -1.42
C ALA A 9 -19.20 -5.65 -2.27
N ARG A 10 -19.17 -5.80 -3.60
CA ARG A 10 -20.09 -5.13 -4.53
C ARG A 10 -21.43 -5.85 -4.71
N VAL A 11 -21.55 -7.12 -4.29
CA VAL A 11 -22.72 -7.97 -4.49
C VAL A 11 -23.36 -8.30 -3.13
N LYS A 12 -24.32 -7.47 -2.71
CA LYS A 12 -24.97 -7.53 -1.39
C LYS A 12 -25.59 -8.90 -1.03
N SER A 13 -25.95 -9.72 -2.01
CA SER A 13 -26.60 -11.01 -1.81
C SER A 13 -25.65 -12.19 -1.62
N LYS A 14 -24.34 -12.00 -1.88
CA LYS A 14 -23.34 -13.05 -1.70
C LYS A 14 -22.73 -12.98 -0.30
N ARG A 15 -22.34 -14.14 0.22
CA ARG A 15 -21.57 -14.21 1.46
C ARG A 15 -20.20 -13.54 1.25
N PRO A 16 -19.66 -12.87 2.28
CA PRO A 16 -18.32 -12.31 2.22
C PRO A 16 -17.28 -13.39 1.84
N ASP A 17 -16.41 -13.08 0.89
CA ASP A 17 -15.30 -13.91 0.44
C ASP A 17 -14.01 -13.09 0.61
N MET A 18 -13.38 -13.26 1.76
CA MET A 18 -12.24 -12.48 2.21
C MET A 18 -10.95 -13.00 1.57
N VAL A 19 -10.25 -12.15 0.81
CA VAL A 19 -9.02 -12.51 0.09
C VAL A 19 -7.92 -11.49 0.35
N LEU A 20 -6.67 -11.96 0.43
CA LEU A 20 -5.52 -11.07 0.58
C LEU A 20 -5.27 -10.31 -0.73
N GLY A 21 -5.15 -9.00 -0.64
CA GLY A 21 -4.81 -8.12 -1.74
C GLY A 21 -3.55 -7.32 -1.45
N THR A 22 -2.73 -7.13 -2.49
CA THR A 22 -1.58 -6.22 -2.46
C THR A 22 -2.02 -4.85 -2.94
N PHE A 23 -1.73 -3.83 -2.13
CA PHE A 23 -2.11 -2.44 -2.38
C PHE A 23 -0.89 -1.52 -2.33
N PHE A 24 -0.97 -0.45 -3.10
CA PHE A 24 0.05 0.58 -3.18
C PHE A 24 -0.60 1.93 -2.94
N GLY A 25 0.15 2.84 -2.36
CA GLY A 25 -0.33 4.18 -2.11
C GLY A 25 0.77 5.10 -1.63
N GLN A 26 0.49 6.39 -1.68
CA GLN A 26 1.36 7.42 -1.19
C GLN A 26 0.99 7.76 0.25
N LEU A 27 1.90 7.49 1.18
CA LEU A 27 1.75 7.95 2.56
C LEU A 27 1.74 9.48 2.57
N GLN A 28 0.61 10.07 2.97
CA GLN A 28 0.41 11.50 3.05
C GLN A 28 0.75 12.04 4.44
N ARG A 29 0.32 11.31 5.48
CA ARG A 29 0.47 11.69 6.89
C ARG A 29 0.56 10.43 7.76
N ILE A 30 1.16 10.58 8.92
CA ILE A 30 1.07 9.61 10.01
C ILE A 30 0.28 10.27 11.13
N ILE A 31 -0.75 9.59 11.60
CA ILE A 31 -1.55 10.00 12.75
C ILE A 31 -1.15 9.12 13.92
N LYS A 32 -0.76 9.77 15.02
CA LYS A 32 -0.55 9.15 16.32
C LYS A 32 -1.82 9.37 17.14
N ILE A 33 -2.37 8.30 17.70
CA ILE A 33 -3.51 8.34 18.60
C ILE A 33 -3.09 7.73 19.93
N ASP A 34 -2.99 8.57 20.95
CA ASP A 34 -2.79 8.09 22.33
C ASP A 34 -4.16 7.76 22.91
N VAL A 35 -4.43 6.47 23.18
CA VAL A 35 -5.70 6.04 23.78
C VAL A 35 -5.67 6.40 25.27
N PRO A 36 -6.55 7.30 25.74
CA PRO A 36 -6.51 7.75 27.12
C PRO A 36 -6.89 6.61 28.06
N ALA A 37 -6.33 6.65 29.27
CA ALA A 37 -6.54 5.61 30.28
C ALA A 37 -8.03 5.42 30.64
N THR A 38 -8.82 6.49 30.52
CA THR A 38 -10.26 6.48 30.74
C THR A 38 -11.05 5.62 29.75
N LEU A 39 -10.48 5.35 28.56
CA LEU A 39 -11.10 4.51 27.52
C LEU A 39 -10.65 3.05 27.57
N ILE A 40 -9.66 2.69 28.39
CA ILE A 40 -9.09 1.34 28.46
C ILE A 40 -10.16 0.29 28.81
N SER A 41 -10.99 0.56 29.82
CA SER A 41 -12.07 -0.35 30.22
C SER A 41 -13.16 -0.49 29.16
N TYR A 42 -13.52 0.61 28.49
CA TYR A 42 -14.52 0.60 27.41
C TYR A 42 -14.05 -0.16 26.17
N LEU A 43 -12.75 -0.13 25.88
CA LEU A 43 -12.14 -0.80 24.74
C LEU A 43 -11.57 -2.18 25.08
N ASN A 44 -11.80 -2.67 26.31
CA ASN A 44 -11.28 -3.93 26.82
C ASN A 44 -9.76 -4.10 26.64
N LEU A 45 -9.03 -3.00 26.76
CA LEU A 45 -7.57 -2.96 26.73
C LEU A 45 -7.03 -3.27 28.14
N LYS A 46 -5.83 -3.83 28.23
CA LYS A 46 -5.18 -4.11 29.53
C LYS A 46 -4.34 -2.92 30.03
N GLU A 47 -3.88 -2.08 29.12
CA GLU A 47 -2.97 -0.96 29.37
C GLU A 47 -3.19 0.17 28.35
N PRO A 48 -2.73 1.41 28.61
CA PRO A 48 -2.77 2.47 27.63
C PRO A 48 -2.01 2.07 26.37
N VAL A 49 -2.59 2.33 25.20
CA VAL A 49 -1.99 1.99 23.91
C VAL A 49 -1.87 3.25 23.06
N THR A 50 -0.76 3.37 22.35
CA THR A 50 -0.58 4.34 21.27
C THR A 50 -0.77 3.61 19.93
N LEU A 51 -1.68 4.10 19.11
CA LEU A 51 -1.93 3.59 17.76
C LEU A 51 -1.32 4.52 16.72
N PHE A 52 -0.75 3.94 15.67
CA PHE A 52 -0.21 4.68 14.53
C PHE A 52 -0.94 4.30 13.26
N TYR A 53 -1.55 5.28 12.62
CA TYR A 53 -2.22 5.12 11.34
C TYR A 53 -1.52 5.94 10.26
N GLY A 54 -1.26 5.32 9.11
CA GLY A 54 -0.88 6.02 7.90
C GLY A 54 -2.11 6.48 7.15
N ILE A 55 -2.17 7.77 6.81
CA ILE A 55 -3.13 8.27 5.82
C ILE A 55 -2.51 8.06 4.45
N VAL A 56 -3.03 7.09 3.72
CA VAL A 56 -2.51 6.66 2.42
C VAL A 56 -3.46 7.13 1.34
N LYS A 57 -2.92 7.79 0.32
CA LYS A 57 -3.64 8.04 -0.92
C LYS A 57 -3.38 6.87 -1.86
N GLN A 58 -4.41 6.07 -2.12
CA GLN A 58 -4.27 4.83 -2.86
C GLN A 58 -3.76 5.10 -4.28
N CYS A 59 -2.88 4.25 -4.79
CA CYS A 59 -2.55 4.18 -6.21
C CYS A 59 -3.52 3.18 -6.85
N ASN A 60 -4.21 3.56 -7.92
CA ASN A 60 -5.08 2.64 -8.67
C ASN A 60 -4.21 1.69 -9.51
N ALA A 61 -3.48 0.82 -8.81
CA ALA A 61 -2.43 -0.01 -9.36
C ALA A 61 -3.00 -1.25 -10.03
N ARG A 62 -2.36 -1.64 -11.12
CA ARG A 62 -2.64 -2.87 -11.87
C ARG A 62 -1.32 -3.47 -12.35
N GLN A 63 -1.32 -4.77 -12.63
CA GLN A 63 -0.16 -5.40 -13.26
C GLN A 63 -0.16 -5.16 -14.77
N SER A 64 1.00 -4.80 -15.31
CA SER A 64 1.26 -4.80 -16.75
C SER A 64 1.33 -6.23 -17.29
N ARG A 65 1.40 -6.38 -18.61
CA ARG A 65 1.54 -7.71 -19.26
C ARG A 65 2.84 -8.42 -18.84
N GLU A 66 3.87 -7.64 -18.54
CA GLU A 66 5.20 -8.07 -18.11
C GLU A 66 5.27 -8.32 -16.59
N GLY A 67 4.15 -8.08 -15.88
CA GLY A 67 4.02 -8.33 -14.44
C GLY A 67 4.48 -7.18 -13.54
N PHE A 68 4.79 -6.00 -14.09
CA PHE A 68 5.12 -4.83 -13.29
C PHE A 68 3.86 -4.17 -12.73
N TRP A 69 3.92 -3.69 -11.49
CA TRP A 69 2.86 -2.87 -10.92
C TRP A 69 2.93 -1.45 -11.46
N GLU A 70 1.83 -0.96 -12.04
CA GLU A 70 1.74 0.37 -12.64
C GLU A 70 0.45 1.08 -12.24
N TYR A 71 0.46 2.41 -12.21
CA TYR A 71 -0.73 3.23 -12.04
C TYR A 71 -0.61 4.57 -12.77
N ALA A 72 -1.71 5.08 -13.31
CA ALA A 72 -1.78 6.44 -13.88
C ALA A 72 -2.52 7.41 -12.96
N GLU A 73 -3.44 6.90 -12.14
CA GLU A 73 -4.34 7.70 -11.32
C GLU A 73 -4.22 7.31 -9.84
N LEU A 74 -4.43 8.30 -8.99
CA LEU A 74 -4.60 8.09 -7.57
C LEU A 74 -6.08 7.86 -7.25
N GLY A 75 -6.34 6.95 -6.34
CA GLY A 75 -7.65 6.68 -5.77
C GLY A 75 -7.93 7.50 -4.52
N GLY A 76 -8.78 6.91 -3.67
CA GLY A 76 -9.23 7.52 -2.42
C GLY A 76 -8.13 7.66 -1.36
N LEU A 77 -8.48 8.41 -0.31
CA LEU A 77 -7.70 8.44 0.92
C LEU A 77 -8.24 7.38 1.88
N GLU A 78 -7.34 6.67 2.53
CA GLU A 78 -7.64 5.65 3.51
C GLU A 78 -6.70 5.77 4.72
N ALA A 79 -7.21 5.41 5.90
CA ALA A 79 -6.40 5.26 7.09
C ALA A 79 -6.04 3.78 7.24
N VAL A 80 -4.76 3.45 7.17
CA VAL A 80 -4.26 2.10 7.34
C VAL A 80 -3.44 2.01 8.61
N ASP A 81 -3.51 0.90 9.34
CA ASP A 81 -2.56 0.62 10.40
C ASP A 81 -1.15 0.63 9.78
N ILE A 82 -0.24 1.42 10.34
CA ILE A 82 1.10 1.56 9.77
C ILE A 82 1.90 0.25 9.82
N GLY A 83 1.55 -0.67 10.73
CA GLY A 83 2.13 -2.01 10.81
C GLY A 83 1.85 -2.87 9.57
N LEU A 84 0.83 -2.54 8.77
CA LEU A 84 0.54 -3.22 7.50
C LEU A 84 1.43 -2.70 6.34
N VAL A 85 2.09 -1.56 6.53
CA VAL A 85 3.00 -0.99 5.53
C VAL A 85 4.29 -1.80 5.52
N GLN A 86 4.44 -2.67 4.52
CA GLN A 86 5.57 -3.58 4.41
C GLN A 86 6.87 -2.89 3.99
N CYS A 87 6.83 -2.03 2.98
CA CYS A 87 8.02 -1.41 2.41
C CYS A 87 7.72 -0.10 1.67
N VAL A 88 8.79 0.65 1.40
CA VAL A 88 8.78 1.78 0.46
C VAL A 88 9.34 1.29 -0.87
N VAL A 89 8.61 1.58 -1.96
CA VAL A 89 9.00 1.23 -3.32
C VAL A 89 9.48 2.45 -4.10
N GLY A 90 10.42 2.24 -5.02
CA GLY A 90 10.76 3.24 -6.03
C GLY A 90 9.65 3.36 -7.07
N ARG A 91 9.63 4.44 -7.84
CA ARG A 91 8.76 4.57 -9.01
C ARG A 91 9.42 5.37 -10.12
N ILE A 92 9.17 4.98 -11.35
CA ILE A 92 9.62 5.67 -12.56
C ILE A 92 8.39 6.09 -13.36
N PHE A 93 8.39 7.31 -13.87
CA PHE A 93 7.35 7.76 -14.78
C PHE A 93 7.74 7.39 -16.21
N ASP A 94 6.92 6.58 -16.86
CA ASP A 94 7.11 6.16 -18.25
C ASP A 94 5.77 6.19 -18.99
N ARG A 95 5.76 6.73 -20.21
CA ARG A 95 4.59 6.74 -21.12
C ARG A 95 3.24 7.08 -20.44
N GLY A 96 3.22 8.09 -19.57
CA GLY A 96 2.00 8.58 -18.93
C GLY A 96 1.56 7.83 -17.67
N LYS A 97 2.37 6.89 -17.16
CA LYS A 97 2.07 6.08 -15.97
C LYS A 97 3.30 5.97 -15.08
N TRP A 98 3.05 5.69 -13.80
CA TRP A 98 4.09 5.34 -12.84
C TRP A 98 4.24 3.83 -12.78
N VAL A 99 5.46 3.34 -13.02
CA VAL A 99 5.84 1.95 -12.81
C VAL A 99 6.54 1.85 -11.46
N MET A 100 6.12 0.90 -10.63
CA MET A 100 6.68 0.69 -9.30
C MET A 100 7.83 -0.31 -9.35
N ILE A 101 8.89 0.01 -8.62
CA ILE A 101 10.09 -0.81 -8.51
C ILE A 101 10.24 -1.19 -7.05
N ASP A 102 9.94 -2.45 -6.78
CA ASP A 102 10.26 -3.04 -5.50
C ASP A 102 11.73 -3.47 -5.49
N ARG A 103 12.52 -2.89 -4.59
CA ARG A 103 13.93 -3.28 -4.39
C ARG A 103 14.10 -4.35 -3.31
N SER A 104 13.00 -4.86 -2.75
CA SER A 104 13.02 -6.01 -1.84
C SER A 104 12.77 -7.30 -2.63
N GLY A 105 13.82 -7.82 -3.28
CA GLY A 105 13.76 -9.09 -4.03
C GLY A 105 14.88 -9.24 -5.05
N GLU A 106 14.98 -10.42 -5.68
CA GLU A 106 16.03 -10.75 -6.68
C GLU A 106 16.11 -9.79 -7.86
N ARG A 107 15.01 -9.08 -8.18
CA ARG A 107 14.92 -8.10 -9.28
C ARG A 107 15.37 -6.69 -8.91
N ALA A 108 15.90 -6.48 -7.70
CA ALA A 108 16.46 -5.19 -7.28
C ALA A 108 17.73 -4.79 -8.04
N HIS A 109 18.38 -5.76 -8.71
CA HIS A 109 19.59 -5.60 -9.50
C HIS A 109 19.26 -5.76 -11.00
N ALA A 110 18.65 -4.74 -11.60
CA ALA A 110 18.70 -4.60 -13.04
C ALA A 110 19.92 -3.73 -13.36
N ASP A 111 20.99 -4.35 -13.82
CA ASP A 111 22.13 -3.62 -14.37
C ASP A 111 21.68 -2.93 -15.66
N ILE A 112 21.89 -1.62 -15.74
CA ILE A 112 21.72 -0.89 -16.98
C ILE A 112 22.98 -1.22 -17.79
N GLU A 113 22.85 -2.08 -18.80
CA GLU A 113 23.86 -2.19 -19.86
C GLU A 113 23.91 -0.82 -20.55
N THR A 114 24.93 -0.03 -20.21
CA THR A 114 25.29 1.17 -20.95
C THR A 114 25.91 0.73 -22.26
N ASP A 115 25.07 0.47 -23.27
CA ASP A 115 25.51 0.45 -24.66
C ASP A 115 25.85 1.89 -25.07
N GLU A 116 27.15 2.16 -25.09
CA GLU A 116 27.88 3.11 -25.94
C GLU A 116 27.17 4.44 -26.24
N LEU A 117 27.39 5.43 -25.37
CA LEU A 117 27.44 6.83 -25.82
C LEU A 117 28.77 7.05 -26.56
N ASP A 118 28.80 6.68 -27.84
CA ASP A 118 29.80 7.21 -28.76
C ASP A 118 29.43 8.67 -29.09
N LEU A 119 30.11 9.59 -28.40
CA LEU A 119 30.24 11.01 -28.75
C LEU A 119 31.25 11.19 -29.89
#